data_AF-A0A955M0P8-F1
#
_entry.id   AF-A0A955M0P8-F1
#
_cell.length_a   1.000
_cell.length_b   1.000
_cell.length_c   1.000
_cell.angle_alpha   90.00
_cell.angle_beta   90.00
_cell.angle_gamma   90.00
#
_symmetry.space_group_name_H-M   'P 1'
#
loop_
_entity.id
_entity.type
_entity.pdbx_description
1 polymer ?
#
loop_
_entity_poly.entity_id
_entity_poly.type
_entity_poly.pdbx_seq_one_letter_code
_entity_poly.pdbx_strand_id
1 'polypeptide(L)'
;MIRQNLENSGVQYGLDEQGCFVIDQYNSSKPFCNFFPGIAGIHGIPMWVFYVNRGQGICSFGVESKDRAIMEFLPANKAYRQTTLHGFRTFIKIQTGNETKYWEPFQEGLLGTQYQKEQRMAITAHDLTLMETNHDLGLQIELNYFTLPEEFYPGLFRKVTLKNLTNENISIEMIDGLPMIMPFG
;
A
#
# COMPACT_ATOMS: atom_id res chain seq x y z
N MET A 1 13.66 -6.16 -20.14
CA MET A 1 13.32 -5.31 -18.98
C MET A 1 14.15 -4.02 -19.06
N ILE A 2 13.51 -2.85 -19.19
CA ILE A 2 14.20 -1.54 -19.23
C ILE A 2 14.19 -1.00 -17.80
N ARG A 3 15.35 -0.81 -17.18
CA ARG A 3 15.50 -0.22 -15.84
C ARG A 3 16.27 1.09 -15.93
N GLN A 4 15.78 2.15 -15.29
CA GLN A 4 16.52 3.39 -15.08
C GLN A 4 16.91 3.52 -13.61
N ASN A 5 18.21 3.66 -13.33
CA ASN A 5 18.74 3.97 -11.99
C ASN A 5 18.78 5.49 -11.81
N LEU A 6 18.15 5.99 -10.75
CA LEU A 6 18.40 7.34 -10.22
C LEU A 6 19.30 7.19 -9.00
N GLU A 7 20.39 7.94 -8.96
CA GLU A 7 21.56 7.72 -8.09
C GLU A 7 21.24 7.50 -6.58
N ASN A 8 22.03 6.61 -5.98
CA ASN A 8 22.26 6.36 -4.54
C ASN A 8 21.11 5.91 -3.61
N SER A 9 19.91 5.62 -4.11
CA SER A 9 18.74 5.23 -3.29
C SER A 9 18.27 3.78 -3.46
N GLY A 10 18.88 3.00 -4.36
CA GLY A 10 18.39 1.67 -4.72
C GLY A 10 17.05 1.67 -5.47
N VAL A 11 16.49 2.86 -5.76
CA VAL A 11 15.21 3.02 -6.46
C VAL A 11 15.37 2.67 -7.93
N GLN A 12 14.50 1.78 -8.42
CA GLN A 12 14.45 1.38 -9.82
C GLN A 12 13.03 1.45 -10.35
N TYR A 13 12.89 1.94 -11.58
CA TYR A 13 11.62 1.97 -12.30
C TYR A 13 11.72 1.03 -13.50
N GLY A 14 10.63 0.33 -13.80
CA GLY A 14 10.58 -0.53 -14.98
C GLY A 14 9.20 -1.11 -15.27
N LEU A 15 9.13 -1.80 -16.40
CA LEU A 15 8.03 -2.71 -16.71
C LEU A 15 8.51 -4.14 -16.48
N ASP A 16 7.70 -4.94 -15.78
CA ASP A 16 7.96 -6.38 -15.67
C ASP A 16 7.51 -7.14 -16.94
N GLU A 17 7.67 -8.46 -16.93
CA GLU A 17 7.38 -9.32 -18.08
C GLU A 17 5.89 -9.33 -18.43
N GLN A 18 5.02 -8.99 -17.48
CA GLN A 18 3.58 -8.92 -17.63
C GLN A 18 3.12 -7.50 -18.02
N GLY A 19 4.06 -6.55 -18.17
CA GLY A 19 3.76 -5.17 -18.52
C GLY A 19 3.28 -4.32 -17.35
N CYS A 20 3.42 -4.80 -16.11
CA CYS A 20 3.11 -4.02 -14.91
C CYS A 20 4.19 -2.98 -14.67
N PHE A 21 3.80 -1.75 -14.32
CA PHE A 21 4.74 -0.69 -13.96
C PHE A 21 5.18 -0.83 -12.52
N VAL A 22 6.49 -0.92 -12.31
CA VAL A 22 7.11 -1.25 -11.03
C VAL A 22 8.01 -0.12 -10.57
N ILE A 23 7.93 0.18 -9.27
CA ILE A 23 8.83 1.06 -8.55
C ILE A 23 9.43 0.28 -7.37
N ASP A 24 10.70 -0.08 -7.47
CA ASP A 24 11.45 -0.64 -6.36
C ASP A 24 11.90 0.48 -5.40
N GLN A 25 11.87 0.20 -4.11
CA GLN A 25 12.05 1.16 -3.01
C GLN A 25 11.16 2.40 -3.15
N TYR A 26 9.87 2.18 -3.45
CA TYR A 26 8.94 3.25 -3.83
C TYR A 26 8.78 4.37 -2.79
N ASN A 27 8.88 4.07 -1.49
CA ASN A 27 8.79 5.09 -0.44
C ASN A 27 9.95 6.09 -0.49
N SER A 28 11.11 5.66 -0.99
CA SER A 28 12.32 6.48 -1.16
C SER A 28 12.40 7.11 -2.55
N SER A 29 11.47 6.76 -3.44
CA SER A 29 11.37 7.32 -4.78
C SER A 29 10.78 8.73 -4.77
N LYS A 30 11.00 9.48 -5.88
CA LYS A 30 10.42 10.83 -6.05
C LYS A 30 8.90 10.77 -5.92
N PRO A 31 8.23 11.80 -5.38
CA PRO A 31 6.79 11.78 -5.20
C PRO A 31 6.03 11.43 -6.49
N PHE A 32 5.14 10.46 -6.39
CA PHE A 32 4.31 9.93 -7.46
C PHE A 32 2.90 9.72 -6.91
N CYS A 33 1.89 10.09 -7.69
CA CYS A 33 0.50 9.89 -7.35
C CYS A 33 -0.32 9.58 -8.60
N ASN A 34 -1.43 8.88 -8.42
CA ASN A 34 -2.37 8.60 -9.48
C ASN A 34 -3.75 8.25 -8.91
N PHE A 35 -4.73 8.03 -9.80
CA PHE A 35 -6.04 7.51 -9.45
C PHE A 35 -6.25 6.12 -10.04
N PHE A 36 -7.10 5.32 -9.38
CA PHE A 36 -7.65 4.14 -10.01
C PHE A 36 -8.50 4.54 -11.22
N PRO A 37 -8.69 3.64 -12.19
CA PRO A 37 -9.55 3.91 -13.33
C PRO A 37 -10.93 4.36 -12.87
N GLY A 38 -11.46 5.44 -13.47
CA GLY A 38 -12.81 5.93 -13.18
C GLY A 38 -13.94 4.99 -13.66
N ILE A 39 -13.60 3.87 -14.30
CA ILE A 39 -14.52 2.83 -14.76
C ILE A 39 -14.09 1.52 -14.09
N ALA A 40 -14.91 0.98 -13.20
CA ALA A 40 -14.67 -0.27 -12.47
C ALA A 40 -15.09 -1.50 -13.29
N GLY A 41 -14.74 -1.56 -14.59
CA GLY A 41 -15.24 -2.57 -15.54
C GLY A 41 -16.60 -2.20 -16.16
N ILE A 42 -17.09 -3.04 -17.09
CA ILE A 42 -18.29 -2.76 -17.92
C ILE A 42 -19.55 -2.54 -17.07
N HIS A 43 -19.65 -3.25 -15.95
CA HIS A 43 -20.80 -3.22 -15.04
C HIS A 43 -20.47 -2.65 -13.66
N GLY A 44 -19.24 -2.19 -13.43
CA GLY A 44 -18.84 -1.71 -12.11
C GLY A 44 -19.36 -0.31 -11.83
N ILE A 45 -19.70 -0.07 -10.55
CA ILE A 45 -20.10 1.24 -10.09
C ILE A 45 -18.84 2.05 -9.76
N PRO A 46 -18.66 3.25 -10.33
CA PRO A 46 -17.43 4.01 -10.19
C PRO A 46 -17.23 4.50 -8.76
N MET A 47 -15.98 4.46 -8.32
CA MET A 47 -15.49 5.16 -7.14
C MET A 47 -14.17 5.81 -7.47
N TRP A 48 -13.88 6.95 -6.83
CA TRP A 48 -12.58 7.59 -6.97
C TRP A 48 -11.66 7.06 -5.87
N VAL A 49 -10.47 6.61 -6.25
CA VAL A 49 -9.44 6.13 -5.32
C VAL A 49 -8.14 6.84 -5.68
N PHE A 50 -7.66 7.69 -4.79
CA PHE A 50 -6.41 8.42 -4.93
C PHE A 50 -5.31 7.73 -4.14
N TYR A 51 -4.18 7.50 -4.77
CA TYR A 51 -3.03 6.86 -4.14
C TYR A 51 -1.72 7.58 -4.46
N VAL A 52 -0.77 7.43 -3.55
CA VAL A 52 0.58 7.99 -3.63
C VAL A 52 1.62 6.92 -3.35
N ASN A 53 2.88 7.18 -3.70
CA ASN A 53 4.02 6.30 -3.37
C ASN A 53 4.54 6.51 -1.93
N ARG A 54 3.65 6.61 -0.94
CA ARG A 54 4.00 6.76 0.48
C ARG A 54 3.16 5.83 1.35
N GLY A 55 3.77 5.21 2.35
CA GLY A 55 3.07 4.31 3.28
C GLY A 55 2.36 3.21 2.52
N GLN A 56 1.15 2.84 2.95
CA GLN A 56 0.37 1.78 2.30
C GLN A 56 -0.44 2.25 1.07
N GLY A 57 -0.05 3.36 0.44
CA GLY A 57 -0.49 3.74 -0.90
C GLY A 57 -1.75 4.59 -0.96
N ILE A 58 -2.89 4.06 -0.50
CA ILE A 58 -4.19 4.73 -0.59
C ILE A 58 -4.25 5.90 0.40
N CYS A 59 -4.52 7.10 -0.11
CA CYS A 59 -4.53 8.33 0.67
C CYS A 59 -5.88 9.05 0.70
N SER A 60 -6.81 8.73 -0.20
CA SER A 60 -8.21 9.16 -0.11
C SER A 60 -9.06 8.36 -1.09
N PHE A 61 -10.34 8.17 -0.76
CA PHE A 61 -11.29 7.52 -1.65
C PHE A 61 -12.74 7.82 -1.26
N GLY A 62 -13.65 7.65 -2.21
CA GLY A 62 -15.07 7.90 -2.02
C GLY A 62 -15.87 7.62 -3.30
N VAL A 63 -17.15 7.95 -3.24
CA VAL A 63 -18.11 7.70 -4.33
C VAL A 63 -18.56 9.02 -4.93
N GLU A 64 -18.98 9.02 -6.20
CA GLU A 64 -19.56 10.18 -6.92
C GLU A 64 -18.71 11.47 -6.95
N SER A 65 -18.61 12.20 -5.83
CA SER A 65 -17.86 13.46 -5.68
C SER A 65 -17.02 13.47 -4.40
N LYS A 66 -16.23 14.53 -4.23
CA LYS A 66 -15.42 14.74 -3.01
C LYS A 66 -16.28 15.04 -1.76
N ASP A 67 -17.54 15.40 -1.94
CA ASP A 67 -18.51 15.63 -0.86
C ASP A 67 -19.09 14.32 -0.32
N ARG A 68 -18.81 13.19 -0.97
CA ARG A 68 -19.16 11.83 -0.55
C ARG A 68 -17.90 10.99 -0.33
N ALA A 69 -16.92 11.59 0.35
CA ALA A 69 -15.67 10.94 0.72
C ALA A 69 -15.88 9.93 1.84
N ILE A 70 -15.30 8.73 1.68
CA ILE A 70 -15.13 7.77 2.79
C ILE A 70 -13.87 8.14 3.59
N MET A 71 -12.85 8.63 2.89
CA MET A 71 -11.63 9.20 3.45
C MET A 71 -11.36 10.55 2.80
N GLU A 72 -11.10 11.58 3.61
CA GLU A 72 -10.99 12.98 3.17
C GLU A 72 -10.09 13.15 1.93
N PHE A 73 -10.58 13.88 0.93
CA PHE A 73 -9.77 14.20 -0.24
C PHE A 73 -8.65 15.20 0.11
N LEU A 74 -7.41 14.78 -0.07
CA LEU A 74 -6.24 15.63 0.10
C LEU A 74 -5.57 15.94 -1.25
N PRO A 75 -5.14 17.19 -1.50
CA PRO A 75 -4.25 17.48 -2.62
C PRO A 75 -2.90 16.77 -2.43
N ALA A 76 -2.22 16.45 -3.55
CA ALA A 76 -1.04 15.59 -3.56
C ALA A 76 0.06 16.02 -2.57
N ASN A 77 0.34 17.32 -2.46
CA ASN A 77 1.34 17.86 -1.53
C ASN A 77 1.05 17.55 -0.05
N LYS A 78 -0.23 17.48 0.34
CA LYS A 78 -0.64 17.04 1.67
C LYS A 78 -0.64 15.52 1.78
N ALA A 79 -1.15 14.83 0.75
CA ALA A 79 -1.21 13.37 0.71
C ALA A 79 0.18 12.73 0.94
N TYR A 80 1.24 13.22 0.30
CA TYR A 80 2.60 12.69 0.51
C TYR A 80 3.08 12.72 1.97
N ARG A 81 2.59 13.67 2.77
CA ARG A 81 2.98 13.83 4.17
C ARG A 81 2.08 13.07 5.14
N GLN A 82 0.83 12.82 4.74
CA GLN A 82 -0.19 12.29 5.64
C GLN A 82 -0.49 10.81 5.41
N THR A 83 -0.24 10.26 4.22
CA THR A 83 -0.65 8.89 3.87
C THR A 83 -0.11 7.85 4.84
N THR A 84 1.14 7.99 5.26
CA THR A 84 1.78 7.10 6.23
C THR A 84 1.13 7.10 7.62
N LEU A 85 0.38 8.16 7.97
CA LEU A 85 -0.26 8.32 9.28
C LEU A 85 -1.78 8.13 9.23
N HIS A 86 -2.43 8.58 8.15
CA HIS A 86 -3.89 8.63 8.02
C HIS A 86 -4.45 7.62 7.01
N GLY A 87 -3.62 7.10 6.10
CA GLY A 87 -4.02 6.01 5.21
C GLY A 87 -4.12 4.67 5.94
N PHE A 88 -4.27 3.58 5.19
CA PHE A 88 -4.26 2.24 5.79
C PHE A 88 -2.98 1.99 6.58
N ARG A 89 -3.11 1.29 7.70
CA ARG A 89 -2.00 0.87 8.55
C ARG A 89 -2.18 -0.57 8.98
N THR A 90 -1.07 -1.28 9.06
CA THR A 90 -0.97 -2.65 9.58
C THR A 90 0.05 -2.64 10.70
N PHE A 91 -0.28 -3.25 11.84
CA PHE A 91 0.67 -3.47 12.92
C PHE A 91 0.70 -4.95 13.26
N ILE A 92 1.91 -5.47 13.40
CA ILE A 92 2.15 -6.90 13.57
C ILE A 92 3.02 -7.07 14.81
N LYS A 93 2.50 -7.81 15.79
CA LYS A 93 3.26 -8.31 16.93
C LYS A 93 3.66 -9.74 16.63
N ILE A 94 4.96 -10.01 16.72
CA ILE A 94 5.59 -11.27 16.34
C ILE A 94 6.23 -11.86 17.57
N GLN A 95 5.91 -13.11 17.88
CA GLN A 95 6.49 -13.85 18.99
C GLN A 95 7.24 -15.07 18.49
N THR A 96 8.54 -15.12 18.81
CA THR A 96 9.43 -16.25 18.51
C THR A 96 10.05 -16.71 19.83
N GLY A 97 9.62 -17.86 20.34
CA GLY A 97 9.98 -18.30 21.68
C GLY A 97 9.55 -17.30 22.76
N ASN A 98 10.53 -16.73 23.49
CA ASN A 98 10.28 -15.71 24.52
C ASN A 98 10.50 -14.26 24.02
N GLU A 99 10.92 -14.08 22.78
CA GLU A 99 11.16 -12.75 22.21
C GLU A 99 9.88 -12.21 21.56
N THR A 100 9.58 -10.93 21.79
CA THR A 100 8.48 -10.22 21.12
C THR A 100 9.04 -9.05 20.31
N LYS A 101 8.72 -9.00 19.03
CA LYS A 101 9.05 -7.90 18.11
C LYS A 101 7.79 -7.24 17.57
N TYR A 102 7.91 -5.97 17.18
CA TYR A 102 6.83 -5.20 16.57
C TYR A 102 7.26 -4.71 15.20
N TRP A 103 6.33 -4.77 14.24
CA TRP A 103 6.57 -4.35 12.87
C TRP A 103 5.34 -3.61 12.33
N GLU A 104 5.60 -2.40 11.84
CA GLU A 104 4.68 -1.64 11.01
C GLU A 104 5.30 -1.54 9.60
N PRO A 105 4.81 -2.34 8.63
CA PRO A 105 5.37 -2.37 7.29
C PRO A 105 5.08 -1.07 6.52
N PHE A 106 5.78 -0.90 5.40
CA PHE A 106 5.68 0.22 4.46
C PHE A 106 6.09 1.58 5.03
N GLN A 107 6.80 1.58 6.16
CA GLN A 107 7.41 2.75 6.79
C GLN A 107 8.83 2.95 6.25
N GLU A 108 9.30 4.20 6.13
CA GLU A 108 10.68 4.49 5.68
C GLU A 108 11.46 5.36 6.67
N GLY A 109 10.78 6.19 7.46
CA GLY A 109 11.44 7.17 8.34
C GLY A 109 11.00 7.14 9.80
N LEU A 110 10.16 6.18 10.22
CA LEU A 110 9.63 6.14 11.58
C LEU A 110 10.60 5.39 12.52
N LEU A 111 10.95 5.98 13.66
CA LEU A 111 11.74 5.31 14.69
C LEU A 111 11.11 3.97 15.09
N GLY A 112 11.91 2.91 15.18
CA GLY A 112 11.46 1.55 15.44
C GLY A 112 11.08 0.74 14.19
N THR A 113 11.28 1.30 12.99
CA THR A 113 11.00 0.62 11.71
C THR A 113 12.25 0.46 10.84
N GLN A 114 13.44 0.64 11.44
CA GLN A 114 14.74 0.51 10.78
C GLN A 114 15.10 -0.98 10.62
N TYR A 115 14.44 -1.63 9.67
CA TYR A 115 14.75 -3.00 9.27
C TYR A 115 15.44 -3.02 7.90
N GLN A 116 16.26 -4.04 7.65
CA GLN A 116 16.70 -4.40 6.31
C GLN A 116 15.49 -4.87 5.52
N LYS A 117 15.05 -4.06 4.55
CA LYS A 117 13.80 -4.29 3.83
C LYS A 117 13.83 -3.84 2.38
N GLU A 118 12.97 -4.46 1.60
CA GLU A 118 12.69 -4.11 0.21
C GLU A 118 11.22 -3.79 0.06
N GLN A 119 10.91 -2.59 -0.42
CA GLN A 119 9.54 -2.12 -0.62
C GLN A 119 9.26 -1.90 -2.11
N ARG A 120 8.36 -2.69 -2.68
CA ARG A 120 8.01 -2.63 -4.11
C ARG A 120 6.58 -2.17 -4.28
N MET A 121 6.37 -1.28 -5.25
CA MET A 121 5.06 -0.88 -5.74
C MET A 121 4.91 -1.39 -7.18
N ALA A 122 3.79 -2.03 -7.49
CA ALA A 122 3.44 -2.57 -8.79
C ALA A 122 2.05 -2.06 -9.18
N ILE A 123 1.93 -1.49 -10.38
CA ILE A 123 0.74 -0.81 -10.88
C ILE A 123 0.35 -1.43 -12.21
N THR A 124 -0.88 -1.96 -12.28
CA THR A 124 -1.49 -2.40 -13.53
C THR A 124 -2.55 -1.39 -13.98
N ALA A 125 -3.28 -1.73 -15.03
CA ALA A 125 -4.44 -0.96 -15.48
C ALA A 125 -5.64 -1.04 -14.52
N HIS A 126 -5.66 -1.95 -13.54
CA HIS A 126 -6.85 -2.22 -12.71
C HIS A 126 -6.57 -2.35 -11.20
N ASP A 127 -5.32 -2.56 -10.80
CA ASP A 127 -4.95 -2.73 -9.41
C ASP A 127 -3.63 -2.05 -9.02
N LEU A 128 -3.42 -1.95 -7.72
CA LEU A 128 -2.19 -1.49 -7.09
C LEU A 128 -1.74 -2.56 -6.09
N THR A 129 -0.52 -3.05 -6.26
CA THR A 129 0.10 -4.00 -5.34
C THR A 129 1.32 -3.39 -4.67
N LEU A 130 1.38 -3.47 -3.35
CA LEU A 130 2.54 -3.11 -2.54
C LEU A 130 3.09 -4.36 -1.88
N MET A 131 4.40 -4.48 -1.82
CA MET A 131 5.07 -5.60 -1.18
C MET A 131 6.22 -5.09 -0.33
N GLU A 132 6.32 -5.55 0.91
CA GLU A 132 7.49 -5.37 1.75
C GLU A 132 8.05 -6.73 2.15
N THR A 133 9.32 -6.95 1.84
CA THR A 133 10.09 -8.06 2.41
C THR A 133 10.98 -7.49 3.52
N ASN A 134 10.80 -8.00 4.74
CA ASN A 134 11.63 -7.65 5.90
C ASN A 134 12.60 -8.81 6.18
N HIS A 135 13.88 -8.59 5.85
CA HIS A 135 14.93 -9.60 5.93
C HIS A 135 15.34 -9.91 7.37
N ASP A 136 15.25 -8.93 8.28
CA ASP A 136 15.58 -9.12 9.69
C ASP A 136 14.54 -9.98 10.43
N LEU A 137 13.28 -9.92 10.00
CA LEU A 137 12.18 -10.70 10.56
C LEU A 137 11.88 -11.99 9.78
N GLY A 138 12.42 -12.13 8.57
CA GLY A 138 12.10 -13.26 7.68
C GLY A 138 10.63 -13.29 7.28
N LEU A 139 10.01 -12.11 7.12
CA LEU A 139 8.59 -11.95 6.80
C LEU A 139 8.41 -11.15 5.51
N GLN A 140 7.33 -11.45 4.79
CA GLN A 140 6.87 -10.65 3.66
C GLN A 140 5.39 -10.35 3.80
N ILE A 141 5.02 -9.09 3.56
CA ILE A 141 3.64 -8.67 3.48
C ILE A 141 3.33 -8.10 2.09
N GLU A 142 2.19 -8.47 1.56
CA GLU A 142 1.65 -7.98 0.30
C GLU A 142 0.27 -7.35 0.54
N LEU A 143 0.07 -6.16 -0.04
CA LEU A 143 -1.19 -5.44 -0.06
C LEU A 143 -1.62 -5.29 -1.51
N ASN A 144 -2.78 -5.83 -1.87
CA ASN A 144 -3.36 -5.65 -3.19
C ASN A 144 -4.68 -4.89 -3.09
N TYR A 145 -4.79 -3.83 -3.87
CA TYR A 145 -5.94 -2.93 -3.91
C TYR A 145 -6.57 -2.95 -5.30
N PHE A 146 -7.87 -3.17 -5.37
CA PHE A 146 -8.64 -3.14 -6.62
C PHE A 146 -10.08 -2.68 -6.34
N THR A 147 -10.75 -2.16 -7.36
CA THR A 147 -12.20 -1.92 -7.29
C THR A 147 -12.95 -3.21 -7.51
N LEU A 148 -14.19 -3.33 -7.02
CA LEU A 148 -15.04 -4.49 -7.25
C LEU A 148 -15.81 -4.35 -8.58
N PRO A 149 -15.34 -4.94 -9.70
CA PRO A 149 -16.14 -4.99 -10.92
C PRO A 149 -17.35 -5.91 -10.70
N GLU A 150 -18.42 -5.65 -11.43
CA GLU A 150 -19.63 -6.51 -11.49
C GLU A 150 -20.47 -6.56 -10.20
N GLU A 151 -20.09 -5.82 -9.15
CA GLU A 151 -20.91 -5.65 -7.94
C GLU A 151 -21.91 -4.50 -8.08
N PHE A 152 -23.05 -4.63 -7.39
CA PHE A 152 -24.13 -3.62 -7.40
C PHE A 152 -23.86 -2.42 -6.48
N TYR A 153 -22.65 -2.30 -5.94
CA TYR A 153 -22.20 -1.19 -5.11
C TYR A 153 -20.73 -0.85 -5.39
N PRO A 154 -20.31 0.42 -5.23
CA PRO A 154 -18.90 0.79 -5.33
C PRO A 154 -18.13 0.28 -4.11
N GLY A 155 -16.97 -0.33 -4.35
CA GLY A 155 -16.15 -0.87 -3.27
C GLY A 155 -14.67 -0.92 -3.61
N LEU A 156 -13.83 -0.52 -2.63
CA LEU A 156 -12.40 -0.72 -2.66
C LEU A 156 -12.09 -1.99 -1.89
N PHE A 157 -11.61 -3.01 -2.59
CA PHE A 157 -11.13 -4.22 -1.97
C PHE A 157 -9.65 -4.04 -1.61
N ARG A 158 -9.29 -4.47 -0.40
CA ARG A 158 -7.91 -4.53 0.08
C ARG A 158 -7.62 -5.95 0.56
N LYS A 159 -6.76 -6.66 -0.14
CA LYS A 159 -6.26 -7.98 0.25
C LYS A 159 -4.93 -7.83 0.97
N VAL A 160 -4.83 -8.39 2.17
CA VAL A 160 -3.60 -8.41 2.97
C VAL A 160 -3.10 -9.84 3.07
N THR A 161 -1.89 -10.10 2.58
CA THR A 161 -1.25 -11.42 2.64
C THR A 161 0.04 -11.30 3.44
N LEU A 162 0.17 -12.06 4.53
CA LEU A 162 1.40 -12.16 5.31
C LEU A 162 2.00 -13.56 5.14
N LYS A 163 3.30 -13.61 4.84
CA LYS A 163 4.04 -14.84 4.59
C LYS A 163 5.26 -14.93 5.50
N ASN A 164 5.38 -16.06 6.19
CA ASN A 164 6.62 -16.47 6.85
C ASN A 164 7.58 -17.04 5.80
N LEU A 165 8.77 -16.46 5.68
CA LEU A 165 9.81 -16.90 4.74
C LEU A 165 10.81 -17.86 5.38
N THR A 166 10.67 -18.10 6.69
CA THR A 166 11.52 -19.02 7.46
C THR A 166 10.80 -20.34 7.69
N ASN A 167 11.56 -21.32 8.20
CA ASN A 167 11.00 -22.58 8.68
C ASN A 167 10.68 -22.55 10.19
N GLU A 168 10.84 -21.41 10.84
CA GLU A 168 10.56 -21.27 12.27
C GLU A 168 9.07 -21.04 12.51
N ASN A 169 8.53 -21.67 13.55
CA ASN A 169 7.17 -21.41 13.98
C ASN A 169 7.13 -20.06 14.73
N ILE A 170 6.25 -19.18 14.28
CA ILE A 170 6.03 -17.86 14.86
C ILE A 170 4.55 -17.70 15.23
N SER A 171 4.30 -16.98 16.32
CA SER A 171 2.95 -16.53 16.68
C SER A 171 2.78 -15.07 16.25
N ILE A 172 1.62 -14.76 15.66
CA ILE A 172 1.33 -13.44 15.10
C ILE A 172 0.01 -12.92 15.65
N GLU A 173 0.05 -11.70 16.16
CA GLU A 173 -1.14 -10.87 16.39
C GLU A 173 -1.07 -9.68 15.43
N MET A 174 -2.13 -9.46 14.67
CA MET A 174 -2.20 -8.40 13.65
C MET A 174 -3.42 -7.51 13.89
N ILE A 175 -3.22 -6.21 13.78
CA ILE A 175 -4.29 -5.23 13.62
C ILE A 175 -4.08 -4.49 12.30
N ASP A 176 -5.14 -4.41 11.51
CA ASP A 176 -5.10 -3.90 10.15
C ASP A 176 -6.36 -3.10 9.84
N GLY A 177 -6.22 -1.93 9.22
CA GLY A 177 -7.38 -1.14 8.80
C GLY A 177 -7.09 0.33 8.56
N LEU A 178 -8.17 1.11 8.54
CA LEU A 178 -8.12 2.57 8.43
C LEU A 178 -8.12 3.21 9.81
N PRO A 179 -7.23 4.17 10.08
CA PRO A 179 -7.27 4.96 11.31
C PRO A 179 -8.34 6.06 11.26
N MET A 180 -8.86 6.39 10.07
CA MET A 180 -9.79 7.50 9.86
C MET A 180 -10.83 7.14 8.80
N ILE A 181 -12.11 7.41 9.11
CA ILE A 181 -13.24 7.33 8.19
C ILE A 181 -14.08 8.60 8.39
N MET A 182 -14.50 9.21 7.30
CA MET A 182 -15.38 10.37 7.33
C MET A 182 -16.83 9.95 7.61
N PRO A 183 -17.52 10.55 8.60
CA PRO A 183 -18.94 10.33 8.77
C PRO A 183 -19.70 10.95 7.58
N PHE A 184 -20.88 10.40 7.30
CA PHE A 184 -21.78 10.98 6.31
C PHE A 184 -22.44 12.26 6.86
N GLY A 185 -22.48 13.32 6.05
CA GLY A 185 -23.08 14.63 6.39
C GLY A 185 -22.06 15.74 6.38
#